data_AF-A0A852SI67-F1
#
_entry.id   AF-A0A852SI67-F1
#
_cell.length_a   1.000
_cell.length_b   1.000
_cell.length_c   1.000
_cell.angle_alpha   90.00
_cell.angle_beta   90.00
_cell.angle_gamma   90.00
#
_symmetry.space_group_name_H-M   'P 1'
#
loop_
_entity.id
_entity.type
_entity.pdbx_description
1 polymer ?
#
loop_
_entity_poly.entity_id
_entity_poly.type
_entity_poly.pdbx_seq_one_letter_code
_entity_poly.pdbx_strand_id
1 'polypeptide(L)'
;MQFSDAIPFGNVTQEDPSQPVGVSYVSVAGSEGVLLTTVEVIYVDGVETSRSIISREVTAAPVDQVTVIGTGVAAPEVPSDPPPTDPTPVDPAPEEPPVDAPTTPPVPAPGG
;
A
#
# COMPACT_ATOMS: atom_id res chain seq x y z
N MET A 1 -5.53 -27.52 -9.55
CA MET A 1 -5.49 -26.48 -8.50
C MET A 1 -4.95 -25.19 -9.10
N GLN A 2 -5.37 -24.02 -8.62
CA GLN A 2 -4.89 -22.72 -9.11
C GLN A 2 -4.27 -21.92 -7.95
N PHE A 3 -3.21 -21.17 -8.25
CA PHE A 3 -2.54 -20.27 -7.31
C PHE A 3 -2.36 -18.90 -7.95
N SER A 4 -2.50 -17.85 -7.14
CA SER A 4 -2.20 -16.48 -7.53
C SER A 4 -0.89 -16.02 -6.89
N ASP A 5 0.04 -15.56 -7.71
CA ASP A 5 1.26 -14.88 -7.29
C ASP A 5 1.22 -13.41 -7.71
N ALA A 6 1.82 -12.54 -6.89
CA ALA A 6 1.97 -11.14 -7.23
C ALA A 6 3.15 -10.96 -8.21
N ILE A 7 2.95 -10.12 -9.22
CA ILE A 7 4.02 -9.70 -10.13
C ILE A 7 4.48 -8.32 -9.65
N PRO A 8 5.75 -8.17 -9.21
CA PRO A 8 6.22 -6.87 -8.72
C PRO A 8 6.19 -5.83 -9.85
N PHE A 9 5.90 -4.58 -9.49
CA PHE A 9 5.98 -3.46 -10.42
C PHE A 9 7.42 -2.93 -10.54
N GLY A 10 7.74 -2.34 -11.69
CA GLY A 10 9.00 -1.64 -11.92
C GLY A 10 8.98 -0.21 -11.41
N ASN A 11 10.15 0.41 -11.32
CA ASN A 11 10.30 1.83 -11.04
C ASN A 11 10.93 2.53 -12.24
N VAL A 12 10.29 3.59 -12.70
CA VAL A 12 10.73 4.41 -13.82
C VAL A 12 10.94 5.83 -13.32
N THR A 13 12.12 6.38 -13.59
CA THR A 13 12.41 7.79 -13.31
C THR A 13 12.26 8.58 -14.59
N GLN A 14 11.54 9.68 -14.52
CA GLN A 14 11.36 10.61 -15.63
C GLN A 14 11.87 11.99 -15.23
N GLU A 15 12.76 12.55 -16.04
CA GLU A 15 13.26 13.92 -15.85
C GLU A 15 12.27 14.92 -16.45
N ASP A 16 11.99 16.00 -15.72
CA ASP A 16 11.13 17.08 -16.16
C ASP A 16 11.84 18.44 -16.02
N PRO A 17 12.24 19.09 -17.14
CA PRO A 17 12.90 20.38 -17.10
C PRO A 17 11.95 21.54 -16.78
N SER A 18 10.63 21.31 -16.78
CA SER A 18 9.64 22.32 -16.37
C SER A 18 9.54 22.44 -14.85
N GLN A 19 10.00 21.43 -14.11
CA GLN A 19 10.03 21.41 -12.66
C GLN A 19 11.43 21.78 -12.15
N PRO A 20 11.55 22.60 -11.09
CA PRO A 20 12.84 22.99 -10.54
C PRO A 20 13.58 21.80 -9.93
N VAL A 21 14.92 21.83 -9.97
CA VAL A 21 15.74 20.85 -9.22
C VAL A 21 15.35 20.84 -7.74
N GLY A 22 15.36 19.63 -7.17
CA GLY A 22 14.94 19.39 -5.78
C GLY A 22 13.46 19.01 -5.62
N VAL A 23 12.62 19.19 -6.65
CA VAL A 23 11.26 18.66 -6.66
C VAL A 23 11.26 17.22 -7.16
N SER A 24 10.60 16.33 -6.41
CA SER A 24 10.31 14.97 -6.86
C SER A 24 8.93 14.54 -6.39
N TYR A 25 8.21 13.82 -7.25
CA TYR A 25 6.91 13.26 -6.91
C TYR A 25 6.60 12.03 -7.77
N VAL A 26 5.76 11.15 -7.23
CA VAL A 26 5.22 10.01 -7.98
C VAL A 26 4.09 10.52 -8.86
N SER A 27 4.30 10.46 -10.18
CA SER A 27 3.30 10.86 -11.18
C SER A 27 2.35 9.70 -11.52
N VAL A 28 2.87 8.47 -11.51
CA VAL A 28 2.07 7.24 -11.66
C VAL A 28 2.40 6.31 -10.50
N ALA A 29 1.40 5.95 -9.71
CA ALA A 29 1.57 4.96 -8.64
C ALA A 29 1.79 3.57 -9.25
N GLY A 30 2.76 2.84 -8.71
CA GLY A 30 2.98 1.45 -9.10
C GLY A 30 1.86 0.55 -8.57
N SER A 31 1.56 -0.50 -9.31
CA SER A 31 0.62 -1.55 -8.90
C SER A 31 1.17 -2.91 -9.28
N GLU A 32 1.14 -3.84 -8.33
CA GLU A 32 1.49 -5.23 -8.62
C GLU A 32 0.51 -5.84 -9.63
N GLY A 33 1.05 -6.66 -10.51
CA GLY A 33 0.26 -7.52 -11.38
C GLY A 33 -0.12 -8.82 -10.68
N VAL A 34 -0.87 -9.67 -11.37
CA VAL A 34 -1.31 -10.97 -10.87
C VAL A 34 -0.98 -12.05 -11.90
N LEU A 35 -0.20 -13.04 -11.46
CA LEU A 35 0.11 -14.26 -12.20
C LEU A 35 -0.73 -15.41 -11.67
N LEU A 36 -1.59 -15.95 -12.51
CA LEU A 36 -2.38 -17.13 -12.22
C LEU A 36 -1.64 -18.38 -12.73
N THR A 37 -1.26 -19.26 -11.82
CA THR A 37 -0.62 -20.55 -12.15
C THR A 37 -1.62 -21.68 -11.95
N THR A 38 -1.90 -22.42 -13.02
CA THR A 38 -2.72 -23.64 -12.93
C THR A 38 -1.82 -24.87 -12.88
N VAL A 39 -2.04 -25.70 -11.86
CA VAL A 39 -1.34 -26.96 -11.68
C VAL A 39 -2.29 -28.14 -11.78
N GLU A 40 -1.82 -29.21 -12.41
CA GLU A 40 -2.40 -30.54 -12.30
C GLU A 40 -1.70 -31.29 -11.16
N VAL A 41 -2.50 -31.89 -10.29
CA VAL A 41 -2.01 -32.70 -9.18
C VAL A 41 -2.65 -34.07 -9.31
N ILE A 42 -1.83 -35.11 -9.39
CA ILE A 42 -2.27 -36.50 -9.52
C ILE A 42 -2.18 -37.16 -8.16
N TYR A 43 -3.28 -37.76 -7.73
CA TYR A 43 -3.36 -38.55 -6.52
C TYR A 43 -3.57 -40.03 -6.86
N VAL A 44 -2.83 -40.91 -6.19
CA VAL A 44 -3.04 -42.36 -6.24
C VAL A 44 -3.25 -42.83 -4.82
N ASP A 45 -4.35 -43.55 -4.56
CA ASP A 45 -4.73 -43.99 -3.22
C ASP A 45 -4.77 -42.86 -2.16
N GLY A 46 -5.15 -41.65 -2.58
CA GLY A 46 -5.21 -40.46 -1.72
C GLY A 46 -3.86 -39.80 -1.44
N VAL A 47 -2.76 -40.32 -2.00
CA VAL A 47 -1.41 -39.75 -1.87
C VAL A 47 -1.05 -38.96 -3.12
N GLU A 48 -0.55 -37.73 -2.97
CA GLU A 48 -0.04 -36.93 -4.09
C GLU A 48 1.19 -37.61 -4.69
N THR A 49 1.11 -38.02 -5.96
CA THR A 49 2.20 -38.70 -6.66
C THR A 49 2.88 -37.83 -7.71
N SER A 50 2.21 -36.79 -8.18
CA SER A 50 2.78 -35.86 -9.17
C SER A 50 2.14 -34.49 -9.08
N ARG A 51 2.93 -33.46 -9.33
CA ARG A 51 2.48 -32.09 -9.56
C ARG A 51 3.13 -31.53 -10.82
N SER A 52 2.32 -30.99 -11.72
CA SER A 52 2.81 -30.37 -12.95
C SER A 52 2.12 -29.04 -13.19
N ILE A 53 2.88 -28.04 -13.66
CA ILE A 53 2.32 -26.75 -14.05
C ILE A 53 1.82 -26.89 -15.48
N ILE A 54 0.51 -26.69 -15.67
CA ILE A 54 -0.12 -26.84 -16.98
C ILE A 54 -0.40 -25.50 -17.65
N SER A 55 -0.51 -24.41 -16.87
CA SER A 55 -0.66 -23.05 -17.42
C SER A 55 -0.13 -21.98 -16.48
N ARG A 56 0.33 -20.88 -17.07
CA ARG A 56 0.64 -19.62 -16.39
C ARG A 56 0.05 -18.48 -17.22
N GLU A 57 -0.78 -17.68 -16.60
CA GLU A 57 -1.48 -16.57 -17.25
C GLU A 57 -1.37 -15.31 -16.40
N VAL A 58 -1.06 -14.18 -17.03
CA VAL A 58 -1.09 -12.88 -16.36
C VAL A 58 -2.50 -12.34 -16.46
N THR A 59 -3.24 -12.33 -15.34
CA THR A 59 -4.62 -11.84 -15.30
C THR A 59 -4.69 -10.33 -15.03
N ALA A 60 -3.64 -9.75 -14.45
CA ALA A 60 -3.46 -8.31 -14.32
C ALA A 60 -1.99 -7.97 -14.58
N ALA A 61 -1.73 -7.06 -15.52
CA ALA A 61 -0.37 -6.60 -15.77
C ALA A 61 0.09 -5.66 -14.63
N PRO A 62 1.35 -5.74 -14.20
CA PRO A 62 1.90 -4.75 -13.29
C PRO A 62 1.90 -3.37 -13.95
N VAL A 63 1.67 -2.33 -13.15
CA VAL A 63 1.79 -0.93 -13.56
C VAL A 63 3.05 -0.39 -12.92
N ASP A 64 3.98 0.09 -13.75
CA ASP A 64 5.23 0.67 -13.24
C ASP A 64 4.98 1.98 -12.50
N GLN A 65 5.71 2.17 -11.40
CA GLN A 65 5.71 3.44 -10.69
C GLN A 65 6.56 4.44 -11.48
N VAL A 66 5.99 5.59 -11.82
CA VAL A 66 6.73 6.68 -12.47
C VAL A 66 7.00 7.79 -11.48
N THR A 67 8.27 8.02 -11.19
CA THR A 67 8.73 9.13 -10.36
C THR A 67 9.29 10.22 -11.25
N VAL A 68 8.73 11.42 -11.15
CA VAL A 68 9.22 12.59 -11.88
C VAL A 68 10.23 13.32 -11.01
N ILE A 69 11.40 13.63 -11.58
CA ILE A 69 12.44 14.45 -10.96
C ILE A 69 12.59 15.76 -11.73
N GLY A 70 12.53 16.89 -11.02
CA GLY A 70 12.75 18.19 -11.61
C GLY A 70 14.21 18.40 -12.00
N THR A 71 14.45 18.83 -13.23
CA THR A 71 15.78 19.16 -13.76
C THR A 71 15.90 20.61 -14.23
N GLY A 72 14.84 21.40 -14.05
CA GLY A 72 14.80 22.83 -14.32
C GLY A 72 15.58 23.67 -13.32
N VAL A 73 15.67 24.98 -13.57
CA VAL A 73 16.41 25.91 -12.71
C VAL A 73 15.87 25.85 -11.28
N ALA A 74 16.77 25.78 -10.30
CA ALA A 74 16.42 25.74 -8.89
C ALA A 74 15.48 26.91 -8.54
N ALA A 75 14.39 26.60 -7.86
CA ALA A 75 13.61 27.65 -7.21
C ALA A 75 14.50 28.30 -6.14
N PRO A 76 14.45 29.62 -5.97
CA PRO A 76 15.13 30.26 -4.84
C PRO A 76 14.63 29.61 -3.56
N GLU A 77 15.57 29.22 -2.70
CA GLU A 77 15.32 28.58 -1.42
C GLU A 77 14.50 29.55 -0.56
N VAL A 78 13.17 29.44 -0.59
CA VAL A 78 12.37 30.08 0.44
C VAL A 78 12.76 29.38 1.74
N PRO A 79 13.31 30.09 2.73
CA PRO A 79 13.62 29.47 4.00
C PRO A 79 12.34 28.81 4.48
N SER A 80 12.35 27.48 4.56
CA SER A 80 11.28 26.75 5.21
C SER A 80 11.24 27.29 6.63
N ASP A 81 10.12 27.93 6.97
CA ASP A 81 9.83 28.43 8.31
C ASP A 81 10.33 27.39 9.33
N PRO A 82 11.06 27.81 10.40
CA PRO A 82 11.51 26.86 11.41
C PRO A 82 10.31 26.00 11.84
N PRO A 83 10.50 24.70 12.16
CA PRO A 83 9.39 23.87 12.61
C PRO A 83 8.65 24.62 13.72
N PRO A 84 7.30 24.57 13.77
CA PRO A 84 6.57 25.19 14.86
C PRO A 84 7.22 24.70 16.16
N THR A 85 7.80 25.63 16.91
CA THR A 85 8.40 25.32 18.20
C THR A 85 7.23 24.95 19.09
N ASP A 86 6.92 23.65 19.16
CA ASP A 86 5.97 23.10 20.11
C ASP A 86 6.45 23.53 21.51
N PRO A 87 5.75 24.44 22.22
CA PRO A 87 5.99 24.54 23.64
C PRO A 87 5.38 23.27 24.22
N THR A 88 6.26 22.32 24.56
CA THR A 88 5.94 21.11 25.30
C THR A 88 4.85 21.42 26.33
N PRO A 89 3.61 20.91 26.21
CA PRO A 89 2.70 20.98 27.33
C PRO A 89 3.29 20.05 28.39
N VAL A 90 3.92 20.65 29.39
CA VAL A 90 4.19 20.00 30.68
C VAL A 90 2.83 19.73 31.35
N ASP A 91 2.15 18.67 30.92
CA ASP A 91 0.97 18.16 31.60
C ASP A 91 1.41 17.07 32.60
N PRO A 92 1.31 17.30 33.92
CA PRO A 92 1.41 16.21 34.88
C PRO A 92 0.15 15.36 34.73
N ALA A 93 0.35 14.08 34.41
CA ALA A 93 -0.69 13.06 34.30
C ALA A 93 -1.83 13.23 35.33
N PRO A 94 -3.10 13.34 34.89
CA PRO A 94 -4.22 13.05 35.76
C PRO A 94 -4.30 11.53 35.94
N GLU A 95 -4.15 11.06 37.18
CA GLU A 95 -4.50 9.70 37.60
C GLU A 95 -5.86 9.28 37.01
N GLU A 96 -5.90 8.15 36.31
CA GLU A 96 -7.14 7.54 35.83
C GLU A 96 -8.07 7.20 37.03
N PRO A 97 -9.32 7.69 37.09
CA PRO A 97 -10.32 7.14 38.00
C PRO A 97 -10.91 5.83 37.42
N PRO A 98 -11.36 4.90 38.27
CA PRO A 98 -11.56 3.50 37.90
C PRO A 98 -12.80 3.25 37.03
N VAL A 99 -12.68 2.18 36.25
CA VAL A 99 -13.74 1.47 35.52
C VAL A 99 -14.92 1.08 36.42
N ASP A 100 -16.12 1.55 36.11
CA ASP A 100 -17.37 0.88 36.47
C ASP A 100 -18.37 1.00 35.30
N ALA A 101 -18.90 -0.15 34.88
CA ALA A 101 -19.65 -0.37 33.65
C ALA A 101 -21.16 -0.03 33.80
N PRO A 102 -22.07 -0.56 32.97
CA PRO A 102 -22.47 -0.08 31.64
C PRO A 102 -23.96 0.34 31.59
N THR A 103 -24.41 1.06 30.56
CA THR A 103 -25.82 0.99 30.10
C THR A 103 -25.92 1.26 28.60
N THR A 104 -26.13 0.19 27.86
CA THR A 104 -26.55 0.17 26.46
C THR A 104 -28.05 0.51 26.38
N PRO A 105 -28.50 1.49 25.56
CA PRO A 105 -29.93 1.68 25.30
C PRO A 105 -30.51 0.55 24.43
N PRO A 106 -31.82 0.30 24.49
CA PRO A 106 -32.44 -0.97 24.06
C PRO A 106 -32.54 -1.15 22.54
N VAL A 107 -32.49 -2.43 22.12
CA VAL A 107 -32.75 -2.95 20.77
C VAL A 107 -34.17 -2.58 20.27
N PRO A 108 -34.34 -2.10 19.02
CA PRO A 108 -35.65 -1.98 18.40
C PRO A 108 -36.21 -3.35 17.95
N ALA A 109 -37.50 -3.58 18.18
CA ALA A 109 -38.22 -4.79 17.78
C ALA A 109 -38.31 -4.96 16.25
N PRO A 110 -38.31 -6.19 15.71
CA PRO A 110 -38.49 -6.42 14.28
C PRO A 110 -39.95 -6.21 13.87
N GLY A 111 -40.17 -5.46 12.80
CA GLY A 111 -41.45 -5.37 12.09
C GLY A 111 -41.35 -6.06 10.73
N GLY A 112 -42.33 -6.92 10.41
CA GLY A 112 -42.50 -7.56 9.10
C GLY A 112 -42.61 -9.08 9.20
#